data_AF-A0A957X9I3-F1
#
_entry.id   AF-A0A957X9I3-F1
#
_cell.length_a   1.000
_cell.length_b   1.000
_cell.length_c   1.000
_cell.angle_alpha   90.00
_cell.angle_beta   90.00
_cell.angle_gamma   90.00
#
_symmetry.space_group_name_H-M   'P 1'
#
loop_
_entity.id
_entity.type
_entity.pdbx_description
1 polymer ?
#
loop_
_entity_poly.entity_id
_entity_poly.type
_entity_poly.pdbx_seq_one_letter_code
_entity_poly.pdbx_strand_id
1 'polypeptide(L)'
;MTSVYSEQVTINGAQLTVRERGAGEPVLFVHGLMGDECAAVVQEPVLIEQYRVIDYHRRGWGESEKLEAAISITQQAADAVAVLHHFGIPRAHLVGLSYGGVILLQAAVDYPSVVHSLALLEPALPAVLLTAPDFGAVAVEAGTLYGAGDKAGAIEVFGQAVIGE
;
A
#
# COMPACT_ATOMS: atom_id res chain seq x y z
N MET A 1 17.41 -17.89 0.32
CA MET A 1 16.45 -17.19 -0.56
C MET A 1 15.07 -17.72 -0.23
N THR A 2 14.28 -16.95 0.49
CA THR A 2 12.88 -17.28 0.78
C THR A 2 12.09 -17.07 -0.51
N SER A 3 11.37 -18.09 -0.97
CA SER A 3 10.59 -17.99 -2.21
C SER A 3 9.49 -16.94 -2.02
N VAL A 4 9.35 -16.04 -2.99
CA VAL A 4 8.23 -15.08 -3.06
C VAL A 4 7.17 -15.69 -3.95
N TYR A 5 5.95 -15.85 -3.42
CA TYR A 5 4.79 -16.13 -4.25
C TYR A 5 4.24 -14.80 -4.77
N SER A 6 3.93 -14.72 -6.06
CA SER A 6 3.37 -13.54 -6.71
C SER A 6 2.40 -13.98 -7.80
N GLU A 7 1.24 -13.35 -7.86
CA GLU A 7 0.23 -13.62 -8.88
C GLU A 7 -0.63 -12.38 -9.17
N GLN A 8 -1.35 -12.41 -10.31
CA GLN A 8 -2.40 -11.45 -10.61
C GLN A 8 -3.77 -12.07 -10.36
N VAL A 9 -4.61 -11.39 -9.58
CA VAL A 9 -5.91 -11.90 -9.14
C VAL A 9 -6.98 -10.83 -9.27
N THR A 10 -8.21 -11.26 -9.56
CA THR A 10 -9.35 -10.34 -9.64
C THR A 10 -9.86 -10.05 -8.23
N ILE A 11 -9.67 -8.82 -7.75
CA ILE A 11 -10.14 -8.35 -6.45
C ILE A 11 -11.16 -7.24 -6.68
N ASN A 12 -12.39 -7.42 -6.19
CA ASN A 12 -13.51 -6.48 -6.35
C ASN A 12 -13.60 -5.90 -7.79
N GLY A 13 -13.39 -6.74 -8.80
CA GLY A 13 -13.48 -6.35 -10.21
C GLY A 13 -12.27 -5.64 -10.82
N ALA A 14 -11.10 -5.56 -10.18
CA ALA A 14 -9.84 -5.21 -10.85
C ALA A 14 -8.79 -6.31 -10.71
N GLN A 15 -7.90 -6.39 -11.70
CA GLN A 15 -6.68 -7.19 -11.61
C GLN A 15 -5.66 -6.53 -10.66
N LEU A 16 -5.31 -7.22 -9.58
CA LEU A 16 -4.27 -6.80 -8.63
C LEU A 16 -3.11 -7.79 -8.61
N THR A 17 -1.88 -7.26 -8.60
CA THR A 17 -0.69 -8.05 -8.31
C THR A 17 -0.52 -8.17 -6.80
N VAL A 18 -0.67 -9.39 -6.29
CA VAL A 18 -0.56 -9.73 -4.87
C VAL A 18 0.65 -10.62 -4.63
N ARG A 19 1.23 -10.55 -3.45
CA ARG A 19 2.44 -11.28 -3.07
C ARG A 19 2.34 -11.83 -1.66
N GLU A 20 2.97 -12.98 -1.47
CA GLU A 20 3.09 -13.65 -0.18
C GLU A 20 4.54 -14.10 0.05
N ARG A 21 5.01 -13.90 1.28
CA ARG A 21 6.32 -14.37 1.75
C ARG A 21 6.23 -14.85 3.20
N GLY A 22 7.13 -15.76 3.57
CA GLY A 22 7.27 -16.20 4.95
C GLY A 22 6.16 -17.13 5.42
N ALA A 23 6.15 -17.39 6.72
CA ALA A 23 5.16 -18.19 7.41
C ALA A 23 4.99 -17.68 8.84
N GLY A 24 3.80 -17.85 9.42
CA GLY A 24 3.51 -17.40 10.78
C GLY A 24 2.25 -16.55 10.85
N GLU A 25 2.23 -15.56 11.76
CA GLU A 25 1.07 -14.69 11.91
C GLU A 25 0.90 -13.79 10.67
N PRO A 26 -0.33 -13.62 10.17
CA PRO A 26 -0.55 -12.85 8.96
C PRO A 26 -0.36 -11.35 9.19
N VAL A 27 0.37 -10.70 8.29
CA VAL A 27 0.54 -9.26 8.23
C VAL A 27 0.30 -8.75 6.81
N LEU A 28 -0.52 -7.71 6.66
CA LEU A 28 -0.74 -7.02 5.40
C LEU A 28 -0.01 -5.68 5.40
N PHE A 29 0.84 -5.48 4.40
CA PHE A 29 1.47 -4.19 4.10
C PHE A 29 0.72 -3.50 2.96
N VAL A 30 0.37 -2.23 3.19
CA VAL A 30 -0.23 -1.35 2.17
C VAL A 30 0.70 -0.17 1.92
N HIS A 31 1.21 -0.10 0.69
CA HIS A 31 2.18 0.92 0.28
C HIS A 31 1.57 2.33 0.19
N GLY A 32 2.46 3.32 0.16
CA GLY A 32 2.13 4.74 0.03
C GLY A 32 1.84 5.16 -1.40
N LEU A 33 2.21 6.39 -1.76
CA LEU A 33 1.91 6.97 -3.07
C LEU A 33 2.70 6.33 -4.22
N MET A 34 3.87 5.74 -3.96
CA MET A 34 4.81 5.32 -5.01
C MET A 34 4.63 3.86 -5.41
N GLY A 35 4.32 2.93 -4.52
CA GLY A 35 4.03 1.54 -4.88
C GLY A 35 4.96 0.51 -4.24
N ASP A 36 6.26 0.81 -4.18
CA ASP A 36 7.29 -0.11 -3.73
C ASP A 36 8.03 0.37 -2.47
N GLU A 37 7.53 1.39 -1.77
CA GLU A 37 8.23 1.94 -0.60
C GLU A 37 8.42 0.90 0.51
N CYS A 38 7.51 -0.07 0.60
CA CYS A 38 7.60 -1.17 1.57
C CYS A 38 8.50 -2.34 1.09
N ALA A 39 8.98 -2.34 -0.16
CA ALA A 39 9.56 -3.54 -0.80
C ALA A 39 10.82 -4.08 -0.09
N ALA A 40 11.63 -3.20 0.50
CA ALA A 40 12.80 -3.62 1.29
C ALA A 40 12.36 -4.28 2.61
N VAL A 41 11.46 -3.62 3.34
CA VAL A 41 10.98 -4.08 4.67
C VAL A 41 10.27 -5.43 4.58
N VAL A 42 9.43 -5.64 3.56
CA VAL A 42 8.65 -6.89 3.41
C VAL A 42 9.50 -8.12 3.03
N GLN A 43 10.78 -7.93 2.75
CA GLN A 43 11.74 -8.98 2.43
C GLN A 43 12.75 -9.24 3.55
N GLU A 44 12.72 -8.43 4.63
CA GLU A 44 13.65 -8.58 5.74
C GLU A 44 13.53 -9.97 6.39
N PRO A 45 14.64 -10.72 6.53
CA PRO A 45 14.61 -12.08 7.06
C PRO A 45 13.89 -12.18 8.42
N VAL A 46 14.17 -11.25 9.33
CA VAL A 46 13.55 -11.20 10.66
C VAL A 46 12.02 -11.10 10.60
N LEU A 47 11.48 -10.46 9.57
CA LEU A 47 10.04 -10.31 9.39
C LEU A 47 9.43 -11.60 8.81
N ILE A 48 9.98 -12.11 7.72
CA ILE A 48 9.42 -13.28 7.00
C ILE A 48 9.66 -14.61 7.73
N GLU A 49 10.57 -14.66 8.70
CA GLU A 49 10.76 -15.81 9.60
C GLU A 49 9.67 -15.91 10.68
N GLN A 50 8.99 -14.79 11.00
CA GLN A 50 7.98 -14.73 12.07
C GLN A 50 6.55 -14.52 11.55
N TYR A 51 6.42 -13.86 10.40
CA TYR A 51 5.14 -13.45 9.85
C TYR A 51 4.92 -14.01 8.44
N ARG A 52 3.66 -14.31 8.15
CA ARG A 52 3.15 -14.51 6.79
C ARG A 52 2.85 -13.14 6.20
N VAL A 53 3.81 -12.60 5.45
CA VAL A 53 3.78 -11.24 4.92
C VAL A 53 3.03 -11.22 3.60
N ILE A 54 1.96 -10.44 3.56
CA ILE A 54 1.17 -10.14 2.37
C ILE A 54 1.40 -8.69 1.98
N ASP A 55 1.68 -8.44 0.71
CA ASP A 55 1.66 -7.11 0.11
C ASP A 55 1.03 -7.18 -1.28
N TYR A 56 0.62 -6.03 -1.80
CA TYR A 56 0.06 -5.94 -3.14
C TYR A 56 0.30 -4.55 -3.70
N HIS A 57 0.31 -4.45 -5.02
CA HIS A 57 0.20 -3.15 -5.67
C HIS A 57 -1.26 -2.73 -5.73
N ARG A 58 -1.59 -1.58 -5.15
CA ARG A 58 -2.94 -1.01 -5.20
C ARG A 58 -3.35 -0.74 -6.66
N ARG A 59 -4.66 -0.69 -6.96
CA ARG A 59 -5.17 -0.35 -8.31
C ARG A 59 -4.57 0.96 -8.80
N GLY A 60 -3.99 0.98 -10.00
CA GLY A 60 -3.29 2.14 -10.55
C GLY A 60 -1.76 2.08 -10.41
N TRP A 61 -1.24 1.19 -9.56
CA TRP A 61 0.19 1.07 -9.27
C TRP A 61 0.79 -0.22 -9.80
N GLY A 62 2.09 -0.15 -10.12
CA GLY A 62 2.86 -1.29 -10.60
C GLY A 62 2.18 -2.02 -11.76
N GLU A 63 2.07 -3.34 -11.62
CA GLU A 63 1.45 -4.26 -12.58
C GLU A 63 -0.05 -4.47 -12.35
N SER A 64 -0.63 -3.86 -11.29
CA SER A 64 -2.06 -3.85 -11.08
C SER A 64 -2.78 -2.98 -12.11
N GLU A 65 -4.05 -3.28 -12.34
CA GLU A 65 -4.92 -2.62 -13.30
C GLU A 65 -4.86 -1.10 -13.16
N LYS A 66 -4.73 -0.39 -14.29
CA LYS A 66 -4.69 1.07 -14.32
C LYS A 66 -6.08 1.63 -14.04
N LEU A 67 -6.13 2.77 -13.34
CA LEU A 67 -7.40 3.44 -13.04
C LEU A 67 -7.93 4.16 -14.28
N GLU A 68 -9.17 3.85 -14.67
CA GLU A 68 -9.92 4.63 -15.68
C GLU A 68 -10.67 5.81 -15.05
N ALA A 69 -10.92 5.75 -13.73
CA ALA A 69 -11.60 6.78 -12.96
C ALA A 69 -11.05 6.85 -11.52
N ALA A 70 -11.33 7.96 -10.85
CA ALA A 70 -10.97 8.13 -9.44
C ALA A 70 -11.64 7.06 -8.57
N ILE A 71 -10.91 6.55 -7.59
CA ILE A 71 -11.36 5.53 -6.64
C ILE A 71 -11.33 6.07 -5.21
N SER A 72 -12.38 5.79 -4.44
CA SER A 72 -12.49 6.24 -3.05
C SER A 72 -11.59 5.44 -2.10
N ILE A 73 -11.30 6.02 -0.93
CA ILE A 73 -10.55 5.34 0.14
C ILE A 73 -11.31 4.08 0.61
N THR A 74 -12.64 4.15 0.73
CA THR A 74 -13.49 3.00 1.09
C THR A 74 -13.37 1.85 0.10
N GLN A 75 -13.34 2.13 -1.20
CA GLN A 75 -13.11 1.09 -2.22
C GLN A 75 -11.71 0.47 -2.09
N GLN A 76 -10.68 1.30 -1.86
CA GLN A 76 -9.32 0.79 -1.65
C GLN A 76 -9.19 -0.02 -0.35
N ALA A 77 -9.93 0.32 0.69
CA ALA A 77 -10.01 -0.43 1.94
C ALA A 77 -10.68 -1.80 1.71
N ALA A 78 -11.77 -1.83 0.94
CA ALA A 78 -12.42 -3.07 0.53
C ALA A 78 -11.48 -3.98 -0.29
N ASP A 79 -10.62 -3.41 -1.13
CA ASP A 79 -9.59 -4.17 -1.84
C ASP A 79 -8.57 -4.79 -0.87
N ALA A 80 -8.06 -4.02 0.10
CA ALA A 80 -7.12 -4.52 1.09
C ALA A 80 -7.68 -5.73 1.87
N VAL A 81 -8.96 -5.65 2.27
CA VAL A 81 -9.66 -6.74 2.96
C VAL A 81 -9.90 -7.93 2.04
N ALA A 82 -10.28 -7.69 0.78
CA ALA A 82 -10.47 -8.77 -0.18
C ALA A 82 -9.16 -9.49 -0.54
N VAL A 83 -8.02 -8.79 -0.55
CA VAL A 83 -6.69 -9.42 -0.66
C VAL A 83 -6.43 -10.37 0.51
N LEU A 84 -6.75 -10.00 1.75
CA LEU A 84 -6.64 -10.92 2.89
C LEU A 84 -7.52 -12.15 2.71
N HIS A 85 -8.78 -11.96 2.30
CA HIS A 85 -9.71 -13.06 2.05
C HIS A 85 -9.24 -14.00 0.94
N HIS A 86 -8.62 -13.48 -0.12
CA HIS A 86 -8.02 -14.27 -1.19
C HIS A 86 -6.98 -15.27 -0.64
N PHE A 87 -6.13 -14.83 0.29
CA PHE A 87 -5.15 -15.69 0.97
C PHE A 87 -5.74 -16.54 2.11
N GLY A 88 -7.06 -16.53 2.30
CA GLY A 88 -7.75 -17.25 3.37
C GLY A 88 -7.48 -16.69 4.76
N ILE A 89 -7.16 -15.40 4.87
CA ILE A 89 -6.78 -14.73 6.12
C ILE A 89 -8.00 -13.96 6.67
N PRO A 90 -8.63 -14.43 7.77
CA PRO A 90 -9.80 -13.73 8.35
C PRO A 90 -9.42 -12.52 9.20
N ARG A 91 -8.20 -12.48 9.75
CA ARG A 91 -7.70 -11.42 10.64
C ARG A 91 -6.18 -11.32 10.55
N ALA A 92 -5.63 -10.10 10.46
CA ALA A 92 -4.21 -9.85 10.27
C ALA A 92 -3.70 -8.60 11.01
N HIS A 93 -2.39 -8.53 11.26
CA HIS A 93 -1.74 -7.27 11.56
C HIS A 93 -1.73 -6.40 10.31
N LEU A 94 -2.09 -5.12 10.43
CA LEU A 94 -2.17 -4.21 9.30
C LEU A 94 -1.09 -3.13 9.43
N VAL A 95 -0.27 -2.96 8.40
CA VAL A 95 0.82 -1.99 8.36
C VAL A 95 0.64 -1.10 7.14
N GLY A 96 0.38 0.18 7.39
CA GLY A 96 0.12 1.16 6.33
C GLY A 96 1.16 2.27 6.32
N LEU A 97 1.79 2.48 5.17
CA LEU A 97 2.68 3.62 4.95
C LEU A 97 1.92 4.76 4.28
N SER A 98 2.01 5.97 4.84
CA SER A 98 1.46 7.19 4.23
C SER A 98 0.00 7.03 3.79
N TYR A 99 -0.26 7.05 2.48
CA TYR A 99 -1.60 6.84 1.91
C TYR A 99 -2.19 5.47 2.27
N GLY A 100 -1.35 4.42 2.35
CA GLY A 100 -1.74 3.10 2.84
C GLY A 100 -2.23 3.11 4.29
N GLY A 101 -1.71 4.03 5.11
CA GLY A 101 -2.20 4.25 6.48
C GLY A 101 -3.65 4.73 6.52
N VAL A 102 -4.03 5.63 5.62
CA VAL A 102 -5.42 6.15 5.52
C VAL A 102 -6.38 5.04 5.06
N ILE A 103 -5.94 4.23 4.09
CA ILE A 103 -6.71 3.07 3.61
C ILE A 103 -6.97 2.09 4.77
N LEU A 104 -5.93 1.77 5.55
CA LEU A 104 -6.08 0.81 6.65
C LEU A 104 -6.82 1.38 7.86
N LEU A 105 -6.79 2.70 8.09
CA LEU A 105 -7.70 3.35 9.02
C LEU A 105 -9.17 3.16 8.60
N GLN A 106 -9.47 3.38 7.32
CA GLN A 106 -10.83 3.15 6.80
C GLN A 106 -11.21 1.66 6.91
N ALA A 107 -10.30 0.74 6.61
CA ALA A 107 -10.54 -0.69 6.77
C ALA A 107 -10.83 -1.07 8.24
N ALA A 108 -10.15 -0.45 9.20
CA ALA A 108 -10.39 -0.69 10.62
C ALA A 108 -11.76 -0.18 11.10
N VAL A 109 -12.29 0.88 10.48
CA VAL A 109 -13.64 1.40 10.75
C VAL A 109 -14.70 0.50 10.14
N ASP A 110 -14.55 0.13 8.87
CA ASP A 110 -15.57 -0.60 8.11
C ASP A 110 -15.57 -2.10 8.39
N TYR A 111 -14.41 -2.67 8.71
CA TYR A 111 -14.17 -4.11 8.87
C TYR A 111 -13.37 -4.44 10.14
N PRO A 112 -13.77 -3.98 11.34
CA PRO A 112 -12.97 -4.10 12.56
C PRO A 112 -12.57 -5.55 12.92
N SER A 113 -13.36 -6.55 12.50
CA SER A 113 -13.07 -7.97 12.76
C SER A 113 -11.82 -8.49 12.04
N VAL A 114 -11.39 -7.84 10.95
CA VAL A 114 -10.21 -8.27 10.18
C VAL A 114 -8.91 -7.74 10.78
N VAL A 115 -8.98 -6.86 11.78
CA VAL A 115 -7.82 -6.20 12.36
C VAL A 115 -7.32 -6.95 13.59
N HIS A 116 -6.08 -7.44 13.55
CA HIS A 116 -5.36 -7.88 14.73
C HIS A 116 -4.76 -6.67 15.47
N SER A 117 -3.91 -5.93 14.78
CA SER A 117 -3.36 -4.64 15.21
C SER A 117 -3.22 -3.72 14.00
N LEU A 118 -3.02 -2.43 14.24
CA LEU A 118 -2.81 -1.43 13.21
C LEU A 118 -1.54 -0.63 13.51
N ALA A 119 -0.56 -0.67 12.61
CA ALA A 119 0.65 0.15 12.64
C ALA A 119 0.61 1.14 11.48
N LEU A 120 0.75 2.44 11.81
CA LEU A 120 0.69 3.53 10.86
C LEU A 120 2.07 4.17 10.77
N LEU A 121 2.69 4.06 9.60
CA LEU A 121 4.00 4.63 9.31
C LEU A 121 3.76 5.94 8.55
N GLU A 122 3.97 7.07 9.24
CA GLU A 122 3.81 8.42 8.68
C GLU A 122 2.49 8.61 7.88
N PRO A 123 1.31 8.32 8.48
CA PRO A 123 0.06 8.31 7.74
C PRO A 123 -0.22 9.66 7.08
N ALA A 124 -0.73 9.62 5.84
CA ALA A 124 -1.09 10.79 5.08
C ALA A 124 -2.32 11.48 5.72
N LEU A 125 -2.10 12.42 6.63
CA LEU A 125 -3.21 13.12 7.31
C LEU A 125 -3.85 14.12 6.34
N PRO A 126 -5.09 13.89 5.84
CA PRO A 126 -5.67 14.76 4.81
C PRO A 126 -5.83 16.20 5.29
N ALA A 127 -6.12 16.40 6.58
CA ALA A 127 -6.22 17.72 7.20
C ALA A 127 -4.89 18.50 7.15
N VAL A 128 -3.75 17.81 7.09
CA VAL A 128 -2.42 18.43 6.97
C VAL A 128 -2.07 18.60 5.49
N LEU A 129 -2.27 17.57 4.68
CA LEU A 129 -1.94 17.57 3.25
C LEU A 129 -2.76 18.59 2.44
N LEU A 130 -4.05 18.75 2.73
CA LEU A 130 -4.90 19.73 2.05
C LEU A 130 -4.56 21.19 2.39
N THR A 131 -3.71 21.40 3.40
CA THR A 131 -3.19 22.73 3.75
C THR A 131 -1.80 23.00 3.20
N ALA A 132 -1.13 21.98 2.65
CA ALA A 132 0.18 22.13 2.01
C ALA A 132 0.00 22.78 0.63
N PRO A 133 0.69 23.90 0.33
CA PRO A 133 0.69 24.50 -1.01
C PRO A 133 1.17 23.49 -2.05
N ASP A 134 0.53 23.47 -3.22
CA ASP A 134 0.99 22.75 -4.42
C ASP A 134 1.13 21.20 -4.30
N PHE A 135 0.70 20.59 -3.19
CA PHE A 135 0.80 19.13 -2.98
C PHE A 135 0.15 18.31 -4.12
N GLY A 136 -0.97 18.79 -4.65
CA GLY A 136 -1.64 18.13 -5.78
C GLY A 136 -0.78 18.09 -7.05
N ALA A 137 -0.08 19.19 -7.36
CA ALA A 137 0.80 19.25 -8.54
C ALA A 137 2.02 18.34 -8.35
N VAL A 138 2.64 18.39 -7.16
CA VAL A 138 3.79 17.56 -6.81
C VAL A 138 3.44 16.07 -6.85
N ALA A 139 2.29 15.67 -6.32
CA ALA A 139 1.84 14.29 -6.34
C ALA A 139 1.67 13.75 -7.78
N VAL A 140 1.17 14.59 -8.69
CA VAL A 140 1.02 14.24 -10.12
C VAL A 140 2.38 14.09 -10.80
N GLU A 141 3.30 15.00 -10.55
CA GLU A 141 4.65 14.97 -11.11
C GLU A 141 5.43 13.73 -10.62
N ALA A 142 5.47 13.52 -9.31
CA ALA A 142 6.13 12.38 -8.70
C ALA A 142 5.54 11.04 -9.21
N GLY A 143 4.21 10.94 -9.32
CA GLY A 143 3.56 9.77 -9.90
C GLY A 143 3.93 9.52 -11.37
N THR A 144 4.13 10.59 -12.15
CA THR A 144 4.55 10.50 -13.55
C THR A 144 5.98 9.97 -13.68
N LEU A 145 6.92 10.51 -12.90
CA LEU A 145 8.31 10.06 -12.84
C LEU A 145 8.39 8.58 -12.43
N TYR A 146 7.62 8.21 -11.40
CA TYR A 146 7.57 6.84 -10.92
C TYR A 146 7.08 5.87 -12.00
N GLY A 147 6.00 6.22 -12.69
CA GLY A 147 5.43 5.42 -13.78
C GLY A 147 6.37 5.26 -14.98
N ALA A 148 7.27 6.22 -15.21
CA ALA A 148 8.31 6.16 -16.23
C ALA A 148 9.55 5.34 -15.80
N GLY A 149 9.58 4.85 -14.56
CA GLY A 149 10.71 4.10 -13.98
C GLY A 149 11.75 4.96 -13.27
N ASP A 150 11.60 6.29 -13.27
CA ASP A 150 12.46 7.20 -12.51
C ASP A 150 11.99 7.31 -11.05
N LYS A 151 12.22 6.24 -10.30
CA LYS A 151 11.84 6.15 -8.88
C LYS A 151 12.61 7.15 -8.03
N ALA A 152 13.86 7.45 -8.38
CA ALA A 152 14.70 8.38 -7.63
C ALA A 152 14.20 9.82 -7.79
N GLY A 153 13.95 10.27 -9.02
CA GLY A 153 13.37 11.59 -9.28
C GLY A 153 11.98 11.76 -8.67
N ALA A 154 11.15 10.70 -8.69
CA ALA A 154 9.84 10.73 -8.03
C ALA A 154 9.94 10.99 -6.53
N ILE A 155 10.88 10.32 -5.84
CA ILE A 155 11.12 10.49 -4.41
C ILE A 155 11.69 11.89 -4.14
N GLU A 156 12.61 12.38 -4.97
CA GLU A 156 13.20 13.70 -4.83
C GLU A 156 12.14 14.80 -4.94
N VAL A 157 11.37 14.84 -6.02
CA VAL A 157 10.31 15.84 -6.24
C VAL A 157 9.27 15.81 -5.11
N PHE A 158 8.82 14.63 -4.71
CA PHE A 158 7.88 14.50 -3.59
C PHE A 158 8.49 14.94 -2.27
N GLY A 159 9.76 14.60 -2.04
CA GLY A 159 10.53 15.00 -0.86
C GLY A 159 10.62 16.51 -0.75
N GLN A 160 11.11 17.21 -1.77
CA GLN A 160 11.27 18.66 -1.73
C GLN A 160 9.99 19.40 -1.31
N ALA A 161 8.82 18.92 -1.75
CA ALA A 161 7.55 19.54 -1.40
C ALA A 161 7.02 19.21 0.01
N VAL A 162 7.31 18.00 0.51
CA VAL A 162 6.71 17.49 1.75
C VAL A 162 7.67 17.64 2.95
N ILE A 163 8.98 17.45 2.73
CA ILE A 163 10.03 17.58 3.75
C ILE A 163 10.82 18.88 3.65
N GLY A 164 10.78 19.60 2.51
CA GLY A 164 11.36 20.94 2.37
C GLY A 164 12.88 21.01 2.21
N GLU A 165 13.52 19.95 1.71
CA GLU A 165 14.96 19.94 1.37
C GLU A 165 15.26 20.45 -0.04
#